data_AF-A0A962Y965-F1
#
_entry.id   AF-A0A962Y965-F1
#
_cell.length_a   1.000
_cell.length_b   1.000
_cell.length_c   1.000
_cell.angle_alpha   90.00
_cell.angle_beta   90.00
_cell.angle_gamma   90.00
#
_symmetry.space_group_name_H-M   'P 1'
#
loop_
_entity.id
_entity.type
_entity.pdbx_description
1 polymer ?
#
loop_
_entity_poly.entity_id
_entity_poly.type
_entity_poly.pdbx_seq_one_letter_code
_entity_poly.pdbx_strand_id
1 'polypeptide(L)'
;TDFRFGQRFEHLRRDLRYLLIALAPHIPQSNQLQPNFQIQLLSSPFYRNKAAYLVGRIINGHREQPFVIPVLQNEQRELYIDTILFDSEDLSTLFSFARAYFMVDMEVPSAYVDFLSAILPRKPRAELYTLLGLQKQGKTMFFRDLQHHLKHSTDAFTIAPGIKGMVMLVFTLPSFPYVFKIIKDV
;
A
#
# COMPACT_ATOMS: atom_id res chain seq x y z
N THR A 1 -0.89 -19.02 15.40
CA THR A 1 -0.23 -18.29 14.31
C THR A 1 0.51 -17.13 14.91
N ASP A 2 1.64 -16.73 14.33
CA ASP A 2 2.51 -15.66 14.87
C ASP A 2 1.77 -14.32 14.99
N PHE A 3 0.76 -14.09 14.14
CA PHE A 3 -0.09 -12.89 14.11
C PHE A 3 -1.17 -12.81 15.21
N ARG A 4 -1.33 -13.84 16.04
CA ARG A 4 -2.24 -13.86 17.21
C ARG A 4 -3.66 -13.30 16.97
N PHE A 5 -4.30 -13.63 15.83
CA PHE A 5 -5.63 -13.13 15.46
C PHE A 5 -6.77 -13.42 16.45
N GLY A 6 -6.58 -14.28 17.46
CA GLY A 6 -7.56 -14.57 18.51
C GLY A 6 -8.76 -15.42 18.07
N GLN A 7 -9.04 -15.50 16.77
CA GLN A 7 -10.10 -16.33 16.19
C GLN A 7 -9.57 -17.62 15.57
N ARG A 8 -10.45 -18.62 15.44
CA ARG A 8 -10.15 -19.90 14.78
C ARG A 8 -10.25 -19.74 13.27
N PHE A 9 -9.46 -20.50 12.53
CA PHE A 9 -9.63 -20.62 11.08
C PHE A 9 -10.68 -21.68 10.77
N GLU A 10 -11.51 -21.44 9.75
CA GLU A 10 -12.48 -22.39 9.22
C GLU A 10 -11.75 -23.66 8.76
N HIS A 11 -10.84 -23.52 7.78
CA HIS A 11 -10.10 -24.65 7.22
C HIS A 11 -8.66 -24.29 6.80
N LEU A 12 -7.81 -23.97 7.79
CA LEU A 12 -6.43 -23.51 7.54
C LEU A 12 -5.62 -24.41 6.59
N ARG A 13 -5.76 -25.74 6.67
CA ARG A 13 -5.02 -26.68 5.78
C ARG A 13 -5.45 -26.56 4.32
N ARG A 14 -6.73 -26.31 4.06
CA ARG A 14 -7.27 -26.09 2.70
C ARG A 14 -6.70 -24.79 2.15
N ASP A 15 -6.80 -23.75 2.94
CA ASP A 15 -6.38 -22.39 2.61
C ASP A 15 -4.87 -22.32 2.32
N LEU A 16 -4.04 -22.95 3.17
CA LEU A 16 -2.59 -23.07 2.93
C LEU A 16 -2.28 -23.85 1.66
N ARG A 17 -3.05 -24.89 1.31
CA ARG A 17 -2.85 -25.64 0.07
C ARG A 17 -3.10 -24.75 -1.14
N TYR A 18 -4.19 -23.98 -1.14
CA TYR A 18 -4.48 -23.03 -2.22
C TYR A 18 -3.42 -21.94 -2.31
N LEU A 19 -2.97 -21.41 -1.17
CA LEU A 19 -1.90 -20.43 -1.13
C LEU A 19 -0.60 -20.99 -1.72
N LEU A 20 -0.21 -22.22 -1.37
CA LEU A 20 0.99 -22.86 -1.92
C LEU A 20 0.88 -23.10 -3.43
N ILE A 21 -0.30 -23.51 -3.93
CA ILE A 21 -0.55 -23.66 -5.37
C ILE A 21 -0.42 -22.31 -6.08
N ALA A 22 -1.00 -21.24 -5.52
CA ALA A 22 -0.91 -19.90 -6.09
C ALA A 22 0.49 -19.29 -5.99
N LEU A 23 1.26 -19.65 -4.96
CA LEU A 23 2.63 -19.18 -4.73
C LEU A 23 3.65 -19.90 -5.62
N ALA A 24 3.41 -21.17 -5.98
CA ALA A 24 4.36 -22.00 -6.71
C ALA A 24 4.91 -21.37 -8.01
N PRO A 25 4.12 -20.69 -8.87
CA PRO A 25 4.64 -20.01 -10.07
C PRO A 25 5.55 -18.82 -9.77
N HIS A 26 5.46 -18.25 -8.56
CA HIS A 26 6.22 -17.06 -8.14
C HIS A 26 7.48 -17.42 -7.32
N ILE A 27 7.64 -18.68 -6.94
CA ILE A 27 8.83 -19.17 -6.24
C ILE A 27 9.85 -19.65 -7.27
N PRO A 28 11.13 -19.23 -7.16
CA PRO A 28 12.18 -19.72 -8.05
C PRO A 28 12.31 -21.23 -7.94
N GLN A 29 12.54 -21.90 -9.07
CA GLN A 29 12.91 -23.32 -9.05
C GLN A 29 14.24 -23.51 -8.33
N SER A 30 14.53 -24.72 -7.83
CA SER A 30 15.72 -25.00 -7.02
C SER A 30 17.04 -24.61 -7.69
N ASN A 31 17.12 -24.73 -9.01
CA ASN A 31 18.26 -24.33 -9.84
C ASN A 31 18.37 -22.81 -10.10
N GLN A 32 17.37 -22.02 -9.70
CA GLN A 32 17.30 -20.56 -9.85
C GLN A 32 17.44 -19.82 -8.51
N LEU A 33 17.55 -20.55 -7.39
CA LEU A 33 17.71 -19.96 -6.07
C LEU A 33 19.09 -19.32 -5.94
N GLN A 34 19.08 -18.03 -5.65
CA GLN A 34 20.29 -17.27 -5.32
C GLN A 34 20.57 -17.37 -3.80
N PRO A 35 21.82 -17.15 -3.35
CA PRO A 35 22.17 -17.24 -1.93
C PRO A 35 21.39 -16.29 -1.01
N ASN A 36 20.87 -15.19 -1.56
CA ASN A 36 20.08 -14.20 -0.82
C ASN A 36 18.56 -14.47 -0.87
N PHE A 37 18.13 -15.67 -1.28
CA PHE A 37 16.72 -16.00 -1.33
C PHE A 37 16.07 -15.86 0.05
N GLN A 38 15.01 -15.06 0.13
CA GLN A 38 14.28 -14.84 1.37
C GLN A 38 12.82 -14.48 1.09
N ILE A 39 11.94 -14.89 2.00
CA ILE A 39 10.55 -14.44 2.06
C ILE A 39 10.44 -13.54 3.28
N GLN A 40 10.14 -12.27 3.05
CA GLN A 40 9.97 -11.28 4.10
C GLN A 40 8.50 -10.96 4.27
N LEU A 41 8.04 -10.86 5.51
CA LEU A 41 6.67 -10.54 5.88
C LEU A 41 6.69 -9.50 6.99
N LEU A 42 5.87 -8.45 6.88
CA LEU A 42 5.70 -7.51 7.98
C LEU A 42 5.01 -8.21 9.16
N SER A 43 5.54 -7.98 10.36
CA SER A 43 5.08 -8.67 11.58
C SER A 43 3.67 -8.27 12.01
N SER A 44 3.23 -7.05 11.67
CA SER A 44 1.90 -6.58 11.98
C SER A 44 0.98 -6.64 10.76
N PRO A 45 -0.21 -7.26 10.89
CA PRO A 45 -1.20 -7.24 9.84
C PRO A 45 -1.79 -5.83 9.67
N PHE A 46 -2.14 -5.50 8.44
CA PHE A 46 -2.78 -4.23 8.10
C PHE A 46 -4.29 -4.44 8.13
N TYR A 47 -5.01 -3.78 9.02
CA TYR A 47 -6.46 -3.90 9.12
C TYR A 47 -7.16 -2.80 8.33
N ARG A 48 -8.17 -3.18 7.54
CA ARG A 48 -9.10 -2.24 6.92
C ARG A 48 -10.43 -2.89 6.67
N ASN A 49 -11.51 -2.25 7.13
CA ASN A 49 -12.87 -2.78 7.08
C ASN A 49 -12.94 -4.18 7.71
N LYS A 50 -13.32 -5.20 6.92
CA LYS A 50 -13.52 -6.59 7.36
C LYS A 50 -12.33 -7.51 7.09
N ALA A 51 -11.17 -6.95 6.72
CA ALA A 51 -10.01 -7.73 6.29
C ALA A 51 -8.75 -7.33 7.04
N ALA A 52 -7.91 -8.34 7.31
CA ALA A 52 -6.52 -8.18 7.74
C ALA A 52 -5.61 -8.58 6.57
N TYR A 53 -4.67 -7.72 6.21
CA TYR A 53 -3.78 -7.93 5.07
C TYR A 53 -2.36 -8.21 5.58
N LEU A 54 -1.84 -9.38 5.24
CA LEU A 54 -0.45 -9.74 5.49
C LEU A 54 0.38 -9.28 4.28
N VAL A 55 1.34 -8.39 4.50
CA VAL A 55 2.10 -7.73 3.43
C VAL A 55 3.54 -8.24 3.45
N GLY A 56 4.01 -8.75 2.33
CA GLY A 56 5.33 -9.36 2.22
C GLY A 56 5.97 -9.17 0.84
N ARG A 57 7.19 -9.69 0.71
CA ARG A 57 7.91 -9.78 -0.56
C ARG A 57 8.83 -11.00 -0.59
N ILE A 58 8.99 -11.57 -1.77
CA ILE A 58 9.96 -12.62 -2.08
C ILE A 58 11.16 -11.93 -2.73
N ILE A 59 12.37 -12.22 -2.24
CA ILE A 59 13.61 -11.68 -2.78
C ILE A 59 14.42 -12.85 -3.32
N ASN A 60 14.89 -12.76 -4.57
CA ASN A 60 15.81 -13.72 -5.18
C ASN A 60 16.77 -13.00 -6.14
N GLY A 61 18.04 -12.88 -5.75
CA GLY A 61 19.01 -12.05 -6.47
C GLY A 61 18.57 -10.58 -6.49
N HIS A 62 18.41 -10.03 -7.70
CA HIS A 62 17.90 -8.67 -7.93
C HIS A 62 16.38 -8.58 -8.12
N ARG A 63 15.67 -9.72 -8.07
CA ARG A 63 14.22 -9.74 -8.24
C ARG A 63 13.55 -9.64 -6.88
N GLU A 64 12.68 -8.65 -6.73
CA GLU A 64 11.76 -8.53 -5.61
C GLU A 64 10.33 -8.68 -6.13
N GLN A 65 9.60 -9.67 -5.62
CA GLN A 65 8.20 -9.92 -5.94
C GLN A 65 7.36 -9.64 -4.70
N PRO A 66 6.61 -8.52 -4.66
CA PRO A 66 5.70 -8.26 -3.56
C PRO A 66 4.53 -9.23 -3.56
N PHE A 67 3.95 -9.43 -2.38
CA PHE A 67 2.68 -10.13 -2.25
C PHE A 67 1.84 -9.61 -1.08
N VAL A 68 0.52 -9.76 -1.17
CA VAL A 68 -0.40 -9.51 -0.07
C VAL A 68 -1.39 -10.65 0.09
N ILE A 69 -1.59 -11.11 1.32
CA ILE A 69 -2.53 -12.17 1.68
C ILE A 69 -3.66 -11.55 2.51
N PRO A 70 -4.85 -11.34 1.95
CA PRO A 70 -6.04 -10.99 2.72
C PRO A 70 -6.56 -12.18 3.54
N VAL A 71 -6.74 -11.93 4.83
CA VAL A 71 -7.42 -12.79 5.79
C VAL A 71 -8.77 -12.16 6.10
N LEU A 72 -9.83 -12.89 5.83
CA LEU A 72 -11.21 -12.48 6.04
C LEU A 72 -11.87 -13.34 7.12
N GLN A 73 -13.08 -12.92 7.49
CA GLN A 73 -13.90 -13.59 8.49
C GLN A 73 -15.24 -13.97 7.86
N ASN A 74 -15.63 -15.24 7.99
CA ASN A 74 -16.93 -15.73 7.54
C ASN A 74 -18.06 -15.33 8.51
N GLU A 75 -19.31 -15.66 8.18
CA GLU A 75 -20.48 -15.32 9.01
C GLU A 75 -20.45 -16.00 10.39
N GLN A 76 -19.78 -17.15 10.49
CA GLN A 76 -19.57 -17.94 11.71
C GLN A 76 -18.42 -17.40 12.57
N ARG A 77 -17.83 -16.25 12.19
CA ARG A 77 -16.69 -15.61 12.85
C ARG A 77 -15.37 -16.38 12.75
N GLU A 78 -15.26 -17.32 11.83
CA GLU A 78 -14.04 -18.06 11.57
C GLU A 78 -13.21 -17.36 10.47
N LEU A 79 -11.90 -17.47 10.58
CA LEU A 79 -10.97 -16.87 9.65
C LEU A 79 -10.74 -17.77 8.44
N TYR A 80 -10.55 -17.17 7.28
CA TYR A 80 -10.07 -17.87 6.10
C TYR A 80 -9.11 -16.99 5.31
N ILE A 81 -8.20 -17.64 4.58
CA ILE A 81 -7.33 -16.96 3.63
C ILE A 81 -8.04 -16.93 2.28
N ASP A 82 -8.31 -15.74 1.77
CA ASP A 82 -9.14 -15.55 0.58
C ASP A 82 -8.34 -15.74 -0.71
N THR A 83 -7.15 -15.13 -0.77
CA THR A 83 -6.27 -15.19 -1.94
C THR A 83 -4.84 -14.78 -1.58
N ILE A 84 -3.97 -14.73 -2.58
CA ILE A 84 -2.67 -14.06 -2.53
C ILE A 84 -2.52 -13.19 -3.79
N LEU A 85 -2.22 -11.90 -3.59
CA LEU A 85 -2.07 -10.91 -4.66
C LEU A 85 -0.59 -10.70 -4.93
N PHE A 86 -0.18 -10.75 -6.19
CA PHE A 86 1.20 -10.47 -6.62
C PHE A 86 1.30 -9.29 -7.60
N ASP A 87 0.19 -9.01 -8.30
CA ASP A 87 0.18 -8.04 -9.38
C ASP A 87 0.27 -6.59 -8.87
N SER A 88 1.05 -5.78 -9.59
CA SER A 88 1.29 -4.40 -9.19
C SER A 88 0.05 -3.51 -9.25
N GLU A 89 -0.91 -3.79 -10.14
CA GLU A 89 -2.17 -3.06 -10.26
C GLU A 89 -3.12 -3.42 -9.11
N ASP A 90 -3.21 -4.70 -8.76
CA ASP A 90 -3.98 -5.16 -7.60
C ASP A 90 -3.46 -4.53 -6.31
N LEU A 91 -2.13 -4.55 -6.13
CA LEU A 91 -1.48 -3.92 -4.99
C LEU A 91 -1.70 -2.39 -4.99
N SER A 92 -1.57 -1.72 -6.14
CA SER A 92 -1.83 -0.28 -6.24
C SER A 92 -3.28 0.07 -5.89
N THR A 93 -4.23 -0.77 -6.31
CA THR A 93 -5.66 -0.63 -6.01
C THR A 93 -5.94 -0.87 -4.52
N LEU A 94 -5.28 -1.86 -3.93
CA LEU A 94 -5.37 -2.15 -2.50
C LEU A 94 -4.82 -0.99 -1.67
N PHE A 95 -3.69 -0.41 -2.06
CA PHE A 95 -3.06 0.74 -1.40
C PHE A 95 -3.47 2.08 -2.02
N SER A 96 -4.67 2.18 -2.60
CA SER A 96 -5.17 3.41 -3.20
C SER A 96 -5.49 4.48 -2.15
N PHE A 97 -5.15 5.74 -2.45
CA PHE A 97 -5.48 6.91 -1.63
C PHE A 97 -7.00 7.15 -1.52
N ALA A 98 -7.79 6.59 -2.45
CA ALA A 98 -9.25 6.70 -2.46
C ALA A 98 -9.94 5.81 -1.41
N ARG A 99 -9.18 4.98 -0.68
CA ARG A 99 -9.70 4.09 0.37
C ARG A 99 -9.38 4.63 1.76
N ALA A 100 -10.09 4.12 2.76
CA ALA A 100 -9.76 4.36 4.17
C ALA A 100 -8.32 3.92 4.49
N TYR A 101 -7.74 4.57 5.49
CA TYR A 101 -6.42 4.22 6.00
C TYR A 101 -6.39 2.79 6.55
N PHE A 102 -5.21 2.18 6.53
CA PHE A 102 -4.96 0.96 7.27
C PHE A 102 -4.72 1.29 8.74
N MET A 103 -5.23 0.43 9.61
CA MET A 103 -4.82 0.36 11.00
C MET A 103 -3.76 -0.72 11.11
N VAL A 104 -2.57 -0.36 11.53
CA VAL A 104 -1.46 -1.30 11.72
C VAL A 104 -0.67 -0.87 12.95
N ASP A 105 -0.31 -1.84 13.78
CA ASP A 105 0.56 -1.60 14.92
C ASP A 105 2.01 -1.50 14.44
N MET A 106 2.63 -0.34 14.66
CA MET A 106 3.96 0.00 14.13
C MET A 106 4.82 0.57 15.24
N GLU A 107 5.87 -0.15 15.63
CA GLU A 107 6.88 0.38 16.53
C GLU A 107 7.75 1.45 15.84
N VAL A 108 8.13 1.20 14.58
CA VAL A 108 8.94 2.10 13.77
C VAL A 108 8.26 2.39 12.42
N PRO A 109 7.43 3.43 12.32
CA PRO A 109 6.66 3.72 11.11
C PRO A 109 7.49 3.94 9.84
N SER A 110 8.70 4.51 9.96
CA SER A 110 9.57 4.73 8.80
C SER A 110 9.98 3.43 8.13
N ALA A 111 10.22 2.36 8.89
CA ALA A 111 10.59 1.05 8.36
C ALA A 111 9.44 0.44 7.55
N TYR A 112 8.19 0.64 7.99
CA TYR A 112 7.00 0.24 7.23
C TYR A 112 6.88 1.03 5.93
N VAL A 113 7.10 2.34 5.97
CA VAL A 113 7.09 3.19 4.76
C VAL A 113 8.22 2.78 3.79
N ASP A 114 9.40 2.44 4.28
CA ASP A 114 10.53 1.97 3.46
C ASP A 114 10.21 0.63 2.79
N PHE A 115 9.65 -0.31 3.55
CA PHE A 115 9.19 -1.60 3.03
C PHE A 115 8.12 -1.42 1.95
N LEU A 116 7.10 -0.59 2.21
CA LEU A 116 6.04 -0.30 1.26
C LEU A 116 6.54 0.48 0.04
N SER A 117 7.57 1.32 0.19
CA SER A 117 8.18 2.05 -0.93
C SER A 117 8.88 1.10 -1.90
N ALA A 118 9.46 0.00 -1.41
CA ALA A 118 10.02 -1.04 -2.27
C ALA A 118 8.94 -1.80 -3.05
N ILE A 119 7.77 -1.99 -2.43
CA ILE A 119 6.62 -2.71 -3.03
C ILE A 119 5.80 -1.81 -3.97
N LEU A 120 5.69 -0.51 -3.66
CA LEU A 120 4.87 0.48 -4.37
C LEU A 120 5.76 1.66 -4.83
N PRO A 121 6.73 1.43 -5.73
CA PRO A 121 7.76 2.42 -6.06
C PRO A 121 7.22 3.72 -6.67
N ARG A 122 6.02 3.67 -7.25
CA ARG A 122 5.36 4.84 -7.84
C ARG A 122 4.59 5.69 -6.83
N LYS A 123 4.42 5.23 -5.58
CA LYS A 123 3.68 5.98 -4.55
C LYS A 123 4.60 6.92 -3.78
N PRO A 124 4.28 8.23 -3.74
CA PRO A 124 5.00 9.17 -2.90
C PRO A 124 4.98 8.75 -1.43
N ARG A 125 6.09 8.98 -0.72
CA ARG A 125 6.19 8.67 0.72
C ARG A 125 5.10 9.37 1.54
N ALA A 126 4.71 10.58 1.15
CA ALA A 126 3.61 11.33 1.77
C ALA A 126 2.28 10.55 1.74
N GLU A 127 1.99 9.87 0.62
CA GLU A 127 0.81 9.01 0.49
C GLU A 127 0.96 7.76 1.35
N LEU A 128 2.14 7.13 1.38
CA LEU A 128 2.39 5.95 2.22
C LEU A 128 2.18 6.24 3.71
N TYR A 129 2.69 7.37 4.23
CA TYR A 129 2.39 7.79 5.60
C TYR A 129 0.89 7.97 5.84
N THR A 130 0.20 8.59 4.89
CA THR A 130 -1.26 8.82 5.00
C THR A 130 -2.02 7.49 4.99
N LEU A 131 -1.65 6.54 4.11
CA LEU A 131 -2.24 5.21 4.03
C LEU A 131 -2.09 4.40 5.32
N LEU A 132 -1.03 4.64 6.09
CA LEU A 132 -0.77 4.02 7.38
C LEU A 132 -1.47 4.73 8.57
N GLY A 133 -2.36 5.69 8.29
CA GLY A 133 -3.06 6.46 9.34
C GLY A 133 -2.20 7.54 9.99
N LEU A 134 -1.08 7.93 9.36
CA LEU A 134 -0.18 9.00 9.83
C LEU A 134 -0.37 10.27 9.01
N GLN A 135 -1.62 10.72 8.85
CA GLN A 135 -2.00 11.85 7.99
C GLN A 135 -1.28 13.16 8.33
N LYS A 136 -0.93 13.39 9.60
CA LYS A 136 -0.17 14.58 10.01
C LYS A 136 1.24 14.56 9.40
N GLN A 137 1.91 13.41 9.46
CA GLN A 137 3.23 13.23 8.86
C GLN A 137 3.15 13.21 7.33
N GLY A 138 2.10 12.62 6.77
CA GLY A 138 1.81 12.68 5.34
C GLY A 138 1.71 14.12 4.83
N LYS A 139 0.99 15.00 5.56
CA LYS A 139 0.91 16.44 5.24
C LYS A 139 2.26 17.14 5.30
N THR A 140 3.09 16.86 6.32
CA THR A 140 4.44 17.43 6.44
C THR A 140 5.31 17.04 5.24
N MET A 141 5.30 15.75 4.87
CA MET A 141 6.05 15.25 3.71
C MET A 141 5.53 15.86 2.39
N PHE A 142 4.21 15.91 2.20
CA PHE A 142 3.60 16.56 1.05
C PHE A 142 4.02 18.03 0.91
N PHE A 143 3.99 18.79 2.00
CA PHE A 143 4.40 20.19 1.97
C PHE A 143 5.88 20.36 1.63
N ARG A 144 6.74 19.47 2.13
CA ARG A 144 8.16 19.44 1.77
C ARG A 144 8.36 19.17 0.29
N ASP A 145 7.63 18.20 -0.26
CA ASP A 145 7.70 17.85 -1.68
C ASP A 145 7.20 19.00 -2.56
N LEU A 146 6.13 19.69 -2.15
CA LEU A 146 5.63 20.91 -2.82
C LEU A 146 6.68 22.04 -2.79
N GLN A 147 7.27 22.33 -1.62
CA GLN A 147 8.32 23.35 -1.50
C GLN A 147 9.53 23.03 -2.37
N HIS A 148 9.92 21.77 -2.44
CA HIS A 148 10.99 21.33 -3.31
C HIS A 148 10.64 21.57 -4.79
N HIS A 149 9.42 21.21 -5.21
CA HIS A 149 8.93 21.45 -6.58
C HIS A 149 8.94 22.93 -6.94
N LEU A 150 8.42 23.79 -6.07
CA LEU A 150 8.38 25.24 -6.29
C LEU A 150 9.77 25.89 -6.42
N LYS A 151 10.80 25.30 -5.78
CA LYS A 151 12.17 25.82 -5.85
C LYS A 151 12.94 25.37 -7.08
N HIS A 152 12.61 24.21 -7.65
CA HIS A 152 13.44 23.56 -8.66
C HIS A 152 12.71 23.30 -9.99
N SER A 153 11.45 23.70 -10.10
CA SER A 153 10.69 23.68 -11.35
C SER A 153 10.46 25.09 -11.87
N THR A 154 10.17 25.21 -13.15
CA THR A 154 9.67 26.43 -13.79
C THR A 154 8.15 26.45 -13.89
N ASP A 155 7.47 25.49 -13.25
CA ASP A 155 6.01 25.41 -13.25
C ASP A 155 5.40 26.65 -12.60
N ALA A 156 4.43 27.26 -13.27
CA ALA A 156 3.56 28.27 -12.70
C ALA A 156 2.24 27.64 -12.29
N PHE A 157 1.60 28.19 -11.26
CA PHE A 157 0.23 27.80 -10.91
C PHE A 157 -0.72 28.18 -12.06
N THR A 158 -1.50 27.21 -12.52
CA THR A 158 -2.49 27.38 -13.58
C THR A 158 -3.83 26.78 -13.15
N ILE A 159 -4.93 27.23 -13.77
CA ILE A 159 -6.25 26.62 -13.56
C ILE A 159 -6.18 25.16 -14.01
N ALA A 160 -6.66 24.25 -13.16
CA ALA A 160 -6.65 22.83 -13.48
C ALA A 160 -7.52 22.59 -14.73
N PRO A 161 -7.07 21.73 -15.66
CA PRO A 161 -7.83 21.43 -16.87
C PRO A 161 -9.18 20.77 -16.51
N GLY A 162 -10.24 21.14 -17.25
CA GLY A 162 -11.59 20.62 -17.05
C GLY A 162 -12.65 21.71 -16.92
N ILE A 163 -13.86 21.29 -16.52
CA ILE A 163 -15.00 22.21 -16.33
C ILE A 163 -14.80 23.00 -15.05
N LYS A 164 -14.89 24.34 -15.13
CA LYS A 164 -14.81 25.21 -13.96
C LYS A 164 -15.95 24.88 -13.00
N GLY A 165 -15.58 24.52 -11.76
CA GLY A 165 -16.56 24.27 -10.70
C GLY A 165 -17.28 25.56 -10.28
N MET A 166 -18.56 25.45 -9.92
CA MET A 166 -19.31 26.59 -9.39
C MET A 166 -18.80 27.00 -8.00
N VAL A 167 -18.53 26.02 -7.12
CA VAL A 167 -18.17 26.25 -5.70
C VAL A 167 -16.67 26.34 -5.45
N MET A 168 -15.86 25.55 -6.16
CA MET A 168 -14.41 25.44 -5.91
C MET A 168 -13.61 26.10 -7.04
N LEU A 169 -12.60 26.89 -6.66
CA LEU A 169 -11.50 27.24 -7.55
C LEU A 169 -10.45 26.13 -7.45
N VAL A 170 -10.13 25.51 -8.59
CA VAL A 170 -9.17 24.41 -8.68
C VAL A 170 -8.00 24.81 -9.56
N PHE A 171 -6.79 24.70 -9.04
CA PHE A 171 -5.55 25.05 -9.73
C PHE A 171 -4.47 24.01 -9.46
N THR A 172 -3.41 24.00 -10.26
CA THR A 172 -2.36 22.98 -10.24
C THR A 172 -1.02 23.55 -10.68
N LEU A 173 0.04 22.78 -10.50
CA LEU A 173 1.31 22.95 -11.21
C LEU A 173 1.36 21.84 -12.28
N PRO A 174 1.70 22.13 -13.56
CA PRO A 174 1.58 21.17 -14.65
C PRO A 174 2.26 19.81 -14.42
N SER A 175 3.42 19.82 -13.75
CA SER A 175 4.24 18.62 -13.52
C SER A 175 4.13 18.07 -12.09
N PHE A 176 3.25 18.65 -11.26
CA PHE A 176 3.03 18.20 -9.88
C PHE A 176 1.70 17.40 -9.81
N PRO A 177 1.68 16.16 -9.27
CA PRO A 177 0.54 15.25 -9.42
C PRO A 177 -0.63 15.55 -8.45
N TYR A 178 -0.82 16.82 -8.07
CA TYR A 178 -1.83 17.25 -7.11
C TYR A 178 -2.54 18.52 -7.58
N VAL A 179 -3.85 18.57 -7.32
CA VAL A 179 -4.64 19.80 -7.47
C VAL A 179 -4.87 20.47 -6.13
N PHE A 180 -4.86 21.80 -6.14
CA PHE A 180 -5.21 22.64 -5.01
C PHE A 180 -6.65 23.13 -5.19
N LYS A 181 -7.42 23.09 -4.10
CA LYS A 181 -8.83 23.49 -4.12
C LYS A 181 -9.08 24.50 -3.03
N ILE A 182 -9.66 25.64 -3.39
CA ILE A 182 -10.09 26.70 -2.48
C ILE A 182 -11.59 26.94 -2.71
N ILE A 183 -12.33 27.16 -1.63
CA ILE A 183 -13.76 27.53 -1.69
C ILE A 183 -13.84 28.97 -2.18
N LYS A 184 -14.68 29.25 -3.17
CA LYS A 184 -14.89 30.64 -3.62
C LYS A 184 -15.68 31.41 -2.58
N ASP A 185 -15.39 32.70 -2.46
CA ASP A 185 -16.11 33.59 -1.54
C ASP A 185 -17.58 33.82 -1.97
N VAL A 186 -17.87 33.71 -3.28
CA VAL A 186 -19.20 33.97 -3.89
C VAL A 186 -19.50 32.96 -4.99
#